data_AF-A0A2V7J734-F1
#
_entry.id   AF-A0A2V7J734-F1
#
_cell.length_a   1.000
_cell.length_b   1.000
_cell.length_c   1.000
_cell.angle_alpha   90.00
_cell.angle_beta   90.00
_cell.angle_gamma   90.00
#
_symmetry.space_group_name_H-M   'P 1'
#
loop_
_entity.id
_entity.type
_entity.pdbx_description
1 polymer ?
#
loop_
_entity_poly.entity_id
_entity_poly.type
_entity_poly.pdbx_seq_one_letter_code
_entity_poly.pdbx_strand_id
1 'polypeptide(L)'
;MRKLFGGMVVAALALSLTTAAHAQRRAASAPMGGAKHELGVDVGLAYIKPSNVDGGIGLLAPLDVRFGIVPRRGKLMWEPHVALNYRAVGGQTFYVFTPGIHALYANSPGGHRRGMFFEGGAGLVMGDQGAGSGTAFQLGAAVGWRKPYESAAWRYKVGLTWVSSSNELAPFFADYIAIGGSIGISLWH
;
A
#
# COMPACT_ATOMS: atom_id res chain seq x y z
N MET A 1 -3.81 22.85 11.65
CA MET A 1 -4.19 21.70 10.80
C MET A 1 -3.81 20.32 11.35
N ARG A 2 -2.76 20.19 12.18
CA ARG A 2 -2.31 18.90 12.79
C ARG A 2 -3.39 18.04 13.48
N LYS A 3 -4.38 18.69 14.13
CA LYS A 3 -5.49 17.99 14.84
C LYS A 3 -6.58 17.46 13.90
N LEU A 4 -6.74 18.07 12.72
CA LEU A 4 -7.73 17.65 11.72
C LEU A 4 -7.27 16.39 10.99
N PHE A 5 -5.99 16.30 10.64
CA PHE A 5 -5.42 15.12 9.98
C PHE A 5 -5.39 13.89 10.89
N GLY A 6 -5.00 14.04 12.18
CA GLY A 6 -5.07 12.94 13.14
C GLY A 6 -6.49 12.42 13.35
N GLY A 7 -7.47 13.33 13.43
CA GLY A 7 -8.89 12.97 13.52
C GLY A 7 -9.42 12.28 12.26
N MET A 8 -9.00 12.72 11.08
CA MET A 8 -9.39 12.10 9.80
C MET A 8 -8.79 10.69 9.65
N VAL A 9 -7.55 10.47 10.06
CA VAL A 9 -6.90 9.15 9.99
C VAL A 9 -7.57 8.17 10.96
N VAL A 10 -7.89 8.61 12.18
CA VAL A 10 -8.62 7.78 13.15
C VAL A 10 -10.05 7.53 12.70
N ALA A 11 -10.72 8.52 12.09
CA ALA A 11 -12.06 8.35 11.52
C ALA A 11 -12.04 7.42 10.31
N ALA A 12 -11.05 7.53 9.41
CA ALA A 12 -10.89 6.63 8.27
C ALA A 12 -10.57 5.20 8.72
N LEU A 13 -9.74 5.03 9.76
CA LEU A 13 -9.49 3.72 10.39
C LEU A 13 -10.74 3.16 11.07
N ALA A 14 -11.50 3.99 11.79
CA ALA A 14 -12.74 3.55 12.44
C ALA A 14 -13.82 3.16 11.41
N LEU A 15 -13.92 3.90 10.30
CA LEU A 15 -14.85 3.62 9.19
C LEU A 15 -14.40 2.43 8.32
N SER A 16 -13.08 2.19 8.20
CA SER A 16 -12.57 0.99 7.53
C SER A 16 -12.74 -0.27 8.38
N LEU A 17 -12.70 -0.14 9.72
CA LEU A 17 -12.97 -1.24 10.65
C LEU A 17 -14.45 -1.67 10.65
N THR A 18 -15.40 -0.73 10.56
CA THR A 18 -16.84 -1.06 10.48
C THR A 18 -17.22 -1.69 9.14
N THR A 19 -16.61 -1.24 8.04
CA THR A 19 -16.79 -1.87 6.72
C THR A 19 -16.11 -3.23 6.62
N ALA A 20 -14.93 -3.41 7.25
CA ALA A 20 -14.29 -4.72 7.40
C ALA A 20 -15.14 -5.69 8.25
N ALA A 21 -15.74 -5.22 9.35
CA ALA A 21 -16.62 -6.02 10.19
C ALA A 21 -17.92 -6.44 9.48
N HIS A 22 -18.50 -5.54 8.65
CA HIS A 22 -19.65 -5.87 7.81
C HIS A 22 -19.28 -6.83 6.66
N ALA A 23 -18.08 -6.69 6.07
CA ALA A 23 -17.57 -7.63 5.07
C ALA A 23 -17.34 -9.02 5.67
N GLN A 24 -16.83 -9.10 6.91
CA GLN A 24 -16.61 -10.36 7.63
C GLN A 24 -17.93 -11.09 7.95
N ARG A 25 -19.01 -10.36 8.29
CA ARG A 25 -20.35 -10.95 8.48
C ARG A 25 -20.96 -11.51 7.19
N ARG A 26 -20.67 -10.92 6.02
CA ARG A 26 -21.16 -11.45 4.73
C ARG A 26 -20.29 -12.58 4.19
N ALA A 27 -18.97 -12.51 4.40
CA ALA A 27 -18.02 -13.54 3.97
C ALA A 27 -18.21 -14.90 4.66
N ALA A 28 -18.78 -14.92 5.86
CA ALA A 28 -19.19 -16.16 6.56
C ALA A 28 -20.31 -16.95 5.84
N SER A 29 -20.96 -16.36 4.81
CA SER A 29 -22.14 -16.95 4.16
C SER A 29 -22.04 -17.13 2.64
N ALA A 30 -20.95 -16.70 1.99
CA ALA A 30 -20.86 -16.72 0.53
C ALA A 30 -19.79 -17.72 0.03
N PRO A 31 -20.12 -18.65 -0.89
CA PRO A 31 -19.12 -19.47 -1.54
C PRO A 31 -18.15 -18.57 -2.31
N MET A 32 -16.86 -18.70 -2.03
CA MET A 32 -15.78 -17.80 -2.47
C MET A 32 -15.64 -17.64 -4.00
N GLY A 33 -16.42 -18.36 -4.82
CA GLY A 33 -16.31 -18.39 -6.28
C GLY A 33 -16.67 -17.08 -7.01
N GLY A 34 -17.36 -16.13 -6.37
CA GLY A 34 -18.00 -15.00 -7.07
C GLY A 34 -17.49 -13.59 -6.74
N ALA A 35 -16.46 -13.43 -5.90
CA ALA A 35 -16.00 -12.11 -5.46
C ALA A 35 -15.59 -11.21 -6.64
N LYS A 36 -16.15 -10.00 -6.66
CA LYS A 36 -15.88 -8.96 -7.69
C LYS A 36 -14.83 -7.97 -7.21
N HIS A 37 -14.65 -7.84 -5.90
CA HIS A 37 -13.74 -6.89 -5.30
C HIS A 37 -12.87 -7.56 -4.21
N GLU A 38 -11.65 -7.07 -4.07
CA GLU A 38 -10.75 -7.37 -2.97
C GLU A 38 -10.55 -6.08 -2.16
N LEU A 39 -10.77 -6.12 -0.85
CA LEU A 39 -10.28 -5.07 0.05
C LEU A 39 -9.05 -5.63 0.77
N GLY A 40 -7.99 -4.85 0.86
CA GLY A 40 -6.82 -5.28 1.61
C GLY A 40 -6.11 -4.16 2.32
N VAL A 41 -5.34 -4.57 3.32
CA VAL A 41 -4.50 -3.69 4.13
C VAL A 41 -3.14 -4.36 4.26
N ASP A 42 -2.09 -3.63 3.92
CA ASP A 42 -0.70 -4.04 4.10
C ASP A 42 0.00 -3.12 5.09
N VAL A 43 0.91 -3.71 5.85
CA VAL A 43 1.92 -3.00 6.63
C VAL A 43 3.28 -3.35 6.03
N GLY A 44 3.98 -2.31 5.56
CA GLY A 44 5.28 -2.45 4.93
C GLY A 44 6.45 -2.16 5.86
N LEU A 45 7.63 -2.57 5.42
CA LEU A 45 8.90 -2.05 5.88
C LEU A 45 9.84 -1.94 4.69
N ALA A 46 10.42 -0.76 4.49
CA ALA A 46 11.34 -0.50 3.40
C ALA A 46 12.63 0.14 3.89
N TYR A 47 13.73 -0.30 3.30
CA TYR A 47 15.03 0.36 3.30
C TYR A 47 15.08 1.39 2.18
N ILE A 48 15.51 2.61 2.48
CA ILE A 48 15.52 3.75 1.54
C ILE A 48 16.96 4.23 1.35
N LYS A 49 17.40 4.44 0.11
CA LYS A 49 18.67 5.10 -0.22
C LYS A 49 18.41 6.37 -1.07
N PRO A 50 18.47 7.56 -0.44
CA PRO A 50 18.42 8.84 -1.17
C PRO A 50 19.63 9.03 -2.09
N SER A 51 19.45 9.71 -3.23
CA SER A 51 20.51 9.90 -4.22
C SER A 51 21.64 10.84 -3.77
N ASN A 52 21.33 11.82 -2.90
CA ASN A 52 22.23 12.93 -2.57
C ASN A 52 22.83 12.87 -1.16
N VAL A 53 22.75 11.72 -0.48
CA VAL A 53 23.28 11.55 0.88
C VAL A 53 23.96 10.19 1.03
N ASP A 54 25.17 10.18 1.58
CA ASP A 54 25.86 8.94 1.94
C ASP A 54 25.16 8.29 3.13
N GLY A 55 24.41 7.21 2.85
CA GLY A 55 24.00 6.22 3.84
C GLY A 55 23.09 6.74 4.96
N GLY A 56 21.78 6.79 4.70
CA GLY A 56 20.78 6.85 5.76
C GLY A 56 19.89 5.61 5.70
N ILE A 57 19.83 4.82 6.77
CA ILE A 57 18.86 3.72 6.89
C ILE A 57 17.53 4.32 7.34
N GLY A 58 16.62 4.52 6.40
CA GLY A 58 15.22 4.81 6.70
C GLY A 58 14.43 3.53 6.91
N LEU A 59 13.66 3.44 7.99
CA LEU A 59 12.58 2.46 8.11
C LEU A 59 11.27 3.19 7.93
N LEU A 60 10.57 2.89 6.84
CA LEU A 60 9.23 3.39 6.58
C LEU A 60 8.25 2.26 6.80
N ALA A 61 7.24 2.50 7.64
CA ALA A 61 6.13 1.58 7.84
C ALA A 61 4.85 2.15 7.20
N PRO A 62 4.67 2.00 5.87
CA PRO A 62 3.43 2.40 5.23
C PRO A 62 2.29 1.52 5.73
N LEU A 63 1.20 2.15 6.13
CA LEU A 63 -0.11 1.52 6.11
C LEU A 63 -0.70 1.74 4.72
N ASP A 64 -0.83 0.68 3.94
CA ASP A 64 -1.35 0.72 2.58
C ASP A 64 -2.74 0.07 2.52
N VAL A 65 -3.75 0.86 2.13
CA VAL A 65 -5.12 0.38 1.94
C VAL A 65 -5.38 0.28 0.45
N ARG A 66 -5.85 -0.89 0.01
CA ARG A 66 -6.01 -1.24 -1.40
C ARG A 66 -7.38 -1.78 -1.72
N PHE A 67 -7.81 -1.56 -2.95
CA PHE A 67 -9.05 -2.08 -3.49
C PHE A 67 -8.80 -2.76 -4.83
N GLY A 68 -8.83 -4.09 -4.88
CA GLY A 68 -8.64 -4.89 -6.08
C GLY A 68 -9.92 -5.10 -6.88
N ILE A 69 -9.86 -4.90 -8.19
CA ILE A 69 -10.94 -5.19 -9.14
C ILE A 69 -10.73 -6.59 -9.71
N VAL A 70 -11.48 -7.56 -9.20
CA VAL A 70 -11.22 -8.98 -9.43
C VAL A 70 -11.65 -9.36 -10.84
N PRO A 71 -10.73 -9.85 -11.69
CA PRO A 71 -11.10 -10.25 -13.03
C PRO A 71 -12.00 -11.48 -12.98
N ARG A 72 -13.11 -11.47 -13.74
CA ARG A 72 -13.95 -12.66 -13.94
C ARG A 72 -13.20 -13.80 -14.62
N ARG A 73 -12.25 -13.45 -15.48
CA ARG A 73 -11.34 -14.36 -16.21
C ARG A 73 -10.02 -13.63 -16.45
N GLY A 74 -8.93 -14.38 -16.46
CA GLY A 74 -7.60 -13.86 -16.73
C GLY A 74 -6.72 -13.76 -15.48
N LYS A 75 -5.50 -13.28 -15.71
CA LYS A 75 -4.43 -13.24 -14.72
C LYS A 75 -4.08 -11.82 -14.28
N LEU A 76 -4.74 -10.80 -14.81
CA LEU A 76 -4.45 -9.40 -14.52
C LEU A 76 -5.54 -8.79 -13.63
N MET A 77 -5.14 -8.18 -12.53
CA MET A 77 -6.03 -7.49 -11.58
C MET A 77 -5.50 -6.08 -11.32
N TRP A 78 -6.39 -5.10 -11.36
CA TRP A 78 -6.05 -3.71 -11.05
C TRP A 78 -6.40 -3.41 -9.60
N GLU A 79 -5.55 -2.65 -8.92
CA GLU A 79 -5.62 -2.40 -7.50
C GLU A 79 -5.24 -0.94 -7.22
N PRO A 80 -6.20 0.01 -7.29
CA PRO A 80 -6.03 1.31 -6.67
C PRO A 80 -5.70 1.16 -5.19
N HIS A 81 -4.79 1.99 -4.71
CA HIS A 81 -4.34 1.95 -3.34
C HIS A 81 -3.96 3.34 -2.84
N VAL A 82 -3.89 3.45 -1.52
CA VAL A 82 -3.51 4.65 -0.80
C VAL A 82 -2.65 4.24 0.37
N ALA A 83 -1.41 4.70 0.38
CA ALA A 83 -0.53 4.52 1.53
C ALA A 83 -0.42 5.80 2.35
N LEU A 84 -0.45 5.61 3.67
CA LEU A 84 -0.19 6.66 4.66
C LEU A 84 1.11 6.33 5.36
N ASN A 85 2.02 7.31 5.31
CA ASN A 85 3.34 7.22 5.88
C ASN A 85 3.48 8.26 6.99
N TYR A 86 3.88 7.78 8.17
CA TYR A 86 4.09 8.60 9.37
C TYR A 86 5.55 8.51 9.79
N ARG A 87 6.19 9.67 9.95
CA ARG A 87 7.52 9.76 10.55
C ARG A 87 7.52 10.82 11.64
N ALA A 88 7.96 10.42 12.84
CA ALA A 88 8.28 11.33 13.94
C ALA A 88 9.73 11.13 14.34
N VAL A 89 10.61 12.04 13.90
CA VAL A 89 12.03 12.08 14.28
C VAL A 89 12.38 13.50 14.70
N GLY A 90 13.07 13.65 15.84
CA GLY A 90 13.56 14.95 16.30
C GLY A 90 12.48 15.99 16.64
N GLY A 91 11.27 15.56 16.99
CA GLY A 91 10.16 16.46 17.35
C GLY A 91 9.36 17.02 16.15
N GLN A 92 9.75 16.69 14.91
CA GLN A 92 8.97 17.03 13.71
C GLN A 92 8.14 15.83 13.25
N THR A 93 6.91 16.10 12.79
CA THR A 93 5.98 15.10 12.28
C THR A 93 5.73 15.35 10.80
N PHE A 94 6.01 14.36 9.97
CA PHE A 94 5.75 14.42 8.54
C PHE A 94 4.61 13.46 8.19
N TYR A 95 3.65 13.99 7.43
CA TYR A 95 2.55 13.20 6.86
C TYR A 95 2.79 13.07 5.37
N VAL A 96 2.88 11.83 4.91
CA VAL A 96 3.03 11.54 3.49
C VAL A 96 1.88 10.66 3.04
N PHE A 97 1.20 11.11 2.00
CA PHE A 97 0.07 10.48 1.36
C PHE A 97 0.48 10.00 -0.01
N THR A 98 0.27 8.72 -0.29
CA THR A 98 0.75 8.08 -1.53
C THR A 98 -0.38 7.36 -2.24
N PRO A 99 -1.21 8.07 -3.03
CA PRO A 99 -2.22 7.44 -3.88
C PRO A 99 -1.55 6.84 -5.13
N GLY A 100 -2.06 5.71 -5.58
CA GLY A 100 -1.54 5.05 -6.76
C GLY A 100 -2.42 3.92 -7.27
N ILE A 101 -1.90 3.23 -8.28
CA ILE A 101 -2.50 2.04 -8.86
C ILE A 101 -1.45 0.96 -9.06
N HIS A 102 -1.80 -0.26 -8.67
CA HIS A 102 -1.05 -1.46 -8.93
C HIS A 102 -1.76 -2.33 -9.96
N ALA A 103 -0.98 -3.02 -10.78
CA ALA A 103 -1.39 -4.08 -11.66
C ALA A 103 -0.75 -5.37 -11.18
N LEU A 104 -1.57 -6.36 -10.84
CA LEU A 104 -1.12 -7.66 -10.35
C LEU A 104 -1.29 -8.69 -11.45
N TYR A 105 -0.26 -9.49 -11.70
CA TYR A 105 -0.30 -10.65 -12.58
C TYR A 105 -0.19 -11.95 -11.78
N ALA A 106 -1.25 -12.77 -11.77
CA ALA A 106 -1.26 -14.06 -11.09
C ALA A 106 -0.50 -15.13 -11.90
N ASN A 107 0.52 -15.73 -11.28
CA ASN A 107 1.32 -16.78 -11.92
C ASN A 107 1.00 -18.19 -11.37
N SER A 108 -0.14 -18.35 -10.69
CA SER A 108 -0.54 -19.62 -10.09
C SER A 108 -1.90 -20.12 -10.61
N PRO A 109 -2.17 -21.44 -10.58
CA PRO A 109 -3.50 -21.99 -10.91
C PRO A 109 -4.63 -21.47 -10.02
N GLY A 110 -4.30 -21.02 -8.80
CA GLY A 110 -5.24 -20.41 -7.85
C GLY A 110 -5.58 -18.94 -8.14
N GLY A 111 -5.06 -18.39 -9.24
CA GLY A 111 -5.30 -17.02 -9.67
C GLY A 111 -4.88 -15.99 -8.63
N HIS A 112 -5.65 -14.90 -8.52
CA HIS A 112 -5.35 -13.84 -7.55
C HIS A 112 -5.63 -14.23 -6.09
N ARG A 113 -6.21 -15.40 -5.79
CA ARG A 113 -6.61 -15.76 -4.42
C ARG A 113 -5.56 -16.59 -3.68
N ARG A 114 -4.63 -17.22 -4.39
CA ARG A 114 -3.58 -18.07 -3.81
C ARG A 114 -2.33 -18.06 -4.69
N GLY A 115 -1.17 -18.27 -4.06
CA GLY A 115 0.09 -18.50 -4.75
C GLY A 115 0.78 -17.21 -5.19
N MET A 116 1.74 -17.36 -6.09
CA MET A 116 2.60 -16.26 -6.53
C MET A 116 1.88 -15.30 -7.46
N PHE A 117 2.17 -14.01 -7.30
CA PHE A 117 1.83 -12.95 -8.24
C PHE A 117 3.01 -11.99 -8.42
N PHE A 118 3.03 -11.35 -9.59
CA PHE A 118 3.87 -10.19 -9.87
C PHE A 118 3.04 -8.92 -9.74
N GLU A 119 3.67 -7.82 -9.35
CA GLU A 119 3.04 -6.53 -9.17
C GLU A 119 3.90 -5.47 -9.84
N GLY A 120 3.26 -4.58 -10.59
CA GLY A 120 3.87 -3.36 -11.11
C GLY A 120 2.91 -2.20 -10.86
N GLY A 121 3.43 -1.02 -10.58
CA GLY A 121 2.60 0.08 -10.13
C GLY A 121 3.21 1.45 -10.31
N ALA A 122 2.33 2.45 -10.28
CA ALA A 122 2.70 3.85 -10.33
C ALA A 122 1.81 4.66 -9.39
N GLY A 123 2.34 5.75 -8.87
CA GLY A 123 1.63 6.61 -7.94
C GLY A 123 2.30 7.97 -7.76
N LEU A 124 1.77 8.72 -6.80
CA LEU A 124 2.29 10.03 -6.43
C LEU A 124 2.66 10.00 -4.96
N VAL A 125 3.79 10.59 -4.59
CA VAL A 125 4.16 10.85 -3.20
C VAL A 125 3.83 12.30 -2.93
N MET A 126 2.87 12.54 -2.03
CA MET A 126 2.43 13.87 -1.64
C MET A 126 2.77 14.10 -0.17
N GLY A 127 3.45 15.19 0.14
CA GLY A 127 3.85 15.49 1.52
C GLY A 127 3.60 16.94 1.89
N ASP A 128 3.25 17.15 3.16
CA ASP A 128 3.22 18.48 3.80
C ASP A 128 4.26 18.51 4.92
N GLN A 129 5.20 19.44 4.83
CA GLN A 129 6.30 19.61 5.77
C GLN A 129 6.10 20.81 6.72
N GLY A 130 4.90 21.42 6.73
CA GLY A 130 4.55 22.57 7.57
C GLY A 130 5.04 23.92 7.04
N ALA A 131 6.07 23.97 6.19
CA ALA A 131 6.55 25.16 5.49
C ALA A 131 6.31 25.13 3.97
N GLY A 132 5.78 24.01 3.44
CA GLY A 132 5.49 23.80 2.03
C GLY A 132 4.94 22.40 1.76
N SER A 133 4.25 22.24 0.63
CA SER A 133 3.75 20.96 0.13
C SER A 133 4.43 20.60 -1.18
N GLY A 134 4.72 19.32 -1.38
CA GLY A 134 5.38 18.84 -2.59
C GLY A 134 4.79 17.54 -3.10
N THR A 135 5.08 17.25 -4.37
CA THR A 135 4.64 16.04 -5.06
C THR A 135 5.80 15.44 -5.84
N ALA A 136 6.02 14.14 -5.72
CA ALA A 136 6.93 13.36 -6.55
C ALA A 136 6.19 12.20 -7.21
N PHE A 137 6.73 11.68 -8.31
CA PHE A 137 6.21 10.50 -8.98
C PHE A 137 6.87 9.24 -8.44
N GLN A 138 6.11 8.16 -8.31
CA GLN A 138 6.57 6.87 -7.81
C GLN A 138 6.31 5.76 -8.81
N LEU A 139 7.31 4.89 -8.99
CA LEU A 139 7.19 3.61 -9.70
C LEU A 139 7.58 2.47 -8.78
N GLY A 140 6.87 1.36 -8.87
CA GLY A 140 7.13 0.18 -8.05
C GLY A 140 6.98 -1.12 -8.82
N ALA A 141 7.74 -2.13 -8.40
CA ALA A 141 7.58 -3.50 -8.85
C ALA A 141 7.83 -4.46 -7.68
N ALA A 142 7.04 -5.52 -7.58
CA ALA A 142 7.16 -6.49 -6.50
C ALA A 142 6.80 -7.91 -6.97
N VAL A 143 7.30 -8.88 -6.21
CA VAL A 143 6.81 -10.26 -6.24
C VAL A 143 6.12 -10.52 -4.92
N GLY A 144 4.99 -11.21 -4.97
CA GLY A 144 4.27 -11.56 -3.76
C GLY A 144 3.65 -12.94 -3.80
N TRP A 145 3.22 -13.38 -2.63
CA TRP A 145 2.56 -14.64 -2.39
C TRP A 145 1.29 -14.45 -1.59
N ARG A 146 0.24 -15.17 -1.97
CA ARG A 146 -1.00 -15.27 -1.20
C ARG A 146 -1.18 -16.64 -0.58
N LYS A 147 -1.41 -16.67 0.72
CA LYS A 147 -1.76 -17.87 1.49
C LYS A 147 -3.20 -17.72 2.00
N PRO A 148 -4.15 -18.49 1.47
CA PRO A 148 -5.54 -18.47 1.95
C PRO A 148 -5.64 -18.74 3.44
N TYR A 149 -6.54 -18.03 4.11
CA TYR A 149 -6.88 -18.18 5.51
C TYR A 149 -8.38 -17.87 5.66
N GLU A 150 -9.19 -18.91 5.85
CA GLU A 150 -10.65 -18.82 5.85
C GLU A 150 -11.19 -18.12 4.59
N SER A 151 -12.04 -17.10 4.75
CA SER A 151 -12.56 -16.26 3.66
C SER A 151 -11.60 -15.16 3.20
N ALA A 152 -10.38 -15.11 3.77
CA ALA A 152 -9.35 -14.14 3.49
C ALA A 152 -8.08 -14.79 2.90
N ALA A 153 -7.08 -13.98 2.59
CA ALA A 153 -5.73 -14.47 2.32
C ALA A 153 -4.69 -13.56 2.96
N TRP A 154 -3.68 -14.16 3.59
CA TRP A 154 -2.45 -13.46 3.90
C TRP A 154 -1.70 -13.16 2.62
N ARG A 155 -1.20 -11.93 2.49
CA ARG A 155 -0.39 -11.47 1.37
C ARG A 155 0.98 -11.06 1.89
N TYR A 156 2.01 -11.58 1.25
CA TYR A 156 3.40 -11.24 1.50
C TYR A 156 3.97 -10.66 0.21
N LYS A 157 4.71 -9.55 0.31
CA LYS A 157 5.37 -8.92 -0.85
C LYS A 157 6.81 -8.59 -0.52
N VAL A 158 7.65 -8.61 -1.54
CA VAL A 158 8.98 -7.99 -1.55
C VAL A 158 9.18 -7.31 -2.89
N GLY A 159 9.77 -6.11 -2.89
CA GLY A 159 9.85 -5.30 -4.09
C GLY A 159 10.79 -4.12 -4.00
N LEU A 160 10.84 -3.42 -5.13
CA LEU A 160 11.63 -2.22 -5.39
C LEU A 160 10.69 -1.05 -5.64
N THR A 161 11.11 0.13 -5.23
CA THR A 161 10.40 1.38 -5.50
C THR A 161 11.40 2.45 -5.88
N TRP A 162 11.08 3.23 -6.90
CA TRP A 162 11.80 4.43 -7.28
C TRP A 162 10.87 5.63 -7.15
N VAL A 163 11.39 6.73 -6.61
CA VAL A 163 10.67 8.00 -6.47
C VAL A 163 11.48 9.11 -7.11
N SER A 164 10.82 9.89 -7.96
CA SER A 164 11.41 11.03 -8.65
C SER A 164 11.86 12.12 -7.69
N SER A 165 12.70 13.03 -8.17
CA SER A 165 13.01 14.26 -7.45
C SER A 165 11.79 15.19 -7.34
N SER A 166 11.82 16.04 -6.32
CA SER A 166 10.93 17.19 -6.10
C SER A 166 11.71 18.22 -5.29
N ASN A 167 11.57 19.50 -5.63
CA ASN A 167 12.27 20.58 -4.94
C ASN A 167 11.58 20.95 -3.61
N GLU A 168 10.33 20.54 -3.46
CA GLU A 168 9.43 20.89 -2.36
C GLU A 168 9.34 19.77 -1.32
N LEU A 169 9.74 18.55 -1.68
CA LEU A 169 9.86 17.41 -0.77
C LEU A 169 11.30 17.25 -0.29
N ALA A 170 11.47 16.86 0.98
CA ALA A 170 12.78 16.52 1.50
C ALA A 170 13.36 15.31 0.73
N PRO A 171 14.70 15.18 0.63
CA PRO A 171 15.36 14.06 -0.07
C PRO A 171 15.02 12.66 0.48
N PHE A 172 14.36 12.57 1.63
CA PHE A 172 13.89 11.30 2.17
C PHE A 172 12.51 10.88 1.62
N PHE A 173 11.76 11.83 1.05
CA PHE A 173 10.43 11.62 0.47
C PHE A 173 10.42 11.85 -1.06
N ALA A 174 11.55 12.20 -1.64
CA ALA A 174 11.77 12.34 -3.07
C ALA A 174 13.22 11.99 -3.41
N ASP A 175 13.48 11.61 -4.67
CA ASP A 175 14.81 11.27 -5.17
C ASP A 175 15.47 10.09 -4.42
N TYR A 176 14.82 8.93 -4.47
CA TYR A 176 15.35 7.73 -3.82
C TYR A 176 14.97 6.42 -4.53
N ILE A 177 15.76 5.39 -4.23
CA ILE A 177 15.40 3.99 -4.48
C ILE A 177 15.19 3.30 -3.13
N ALA A 178 14.14 2.50 -3.04
CA ALA A 178 13.82 1.71 -1.86
C ALA A 178 13.68 0.23 -2.20
N ILE A 179 14.09 -0.62 -1.25
CA ILE A 179 13.86 -2.06 -1.25
C ILE A 179 13.07 -2.38 0.01
N GLY A 180 11.95 -3.08 -0.13
CA GLY A 180 11.12 -3.36 1.02
C GLY A 180 10.24 -4.59 0.84
N GLY A 181 9.58 -4.95 1.92
CA GLY A 181 8.55 -5.97 1.91
C GLY A 181 7.31 -5.51 2.67
N SER A 182 6.20 -6.21 2.46
CA SER A 182 4.98 -5.99 3.23
C SER A 182 4.31 -7.31 3.59
N ILE A 183 3.56 -7.26 4.68
CA ILE A 183 2.62 -8.31 5.09
C ILE A 183 1.26 -7.66 5.21
N GLY A 184 0.23 -8.33 4.72
CA GLY A 184 -1.12 -7.85 4.88
C GLY A 184 -2.17 -8.91 4.64
N ILE A 185 -3.41 -8.44 4.64
CA ILE A 185 -4.59 -9.26 4.50
C ILE A 185 -5.39 -8.83 3.27
N SER A 186 -6.02 -9.81 2.63
CA SER A 186 -6.91 -9.65 1.48
C SER A 186 -8.26 -10.26 1.81
N LEU A 187 -9.31 -9.45 1.80
CA LEU A 187 -10.70 -9.81 2.04
C LEU A 187 -11.47 -9.76 0.72
N TRP A 188 -12.16 -10.84 0.36
CA TRP A 188 -12.86 -10.96 -0.92
C TRP A 188 -14.37 -10.77 -0.74
N HIS A 189 -14.99 -9.94 -1.60
CA HIS A 189 -16.44 -9.67 -1.61
C HIS A 189 -17.00 -9.58 -3.05
#